data_AF-A0A537HWF8-F1
#
_entry.id   AF-A0A537HWF8-F1
#
_cell.length_a   1.000
_cell.length_b   1.000
_cell.length_c   1.000
_cell.angle_alpha   90.00
_cell.angle_beta   90.00
_cell.angle_gamma   90.00
#
_symmetry.space_group_name_H-M   'P 1'
#
loop_
_entity.id
_entity.type
_entity.pdbx_description
1 polymer ?
#
loop_
_entity_poly.entity_id
_entity_poly.type
_entity_poly.pdbx_seq_one_letter_code
_entity_poly.pdbx_strand_id
1 'polypeptide(L)'
;MDVIVPVELGILSGVLVALILFLRMALSAGTVKSFQFQLAAFLSVWAISEIPRVLDSIGVINLGSISLYGMMIHTVSMVLFAVFITYRFSRFVMVKK
;
A
#
# COMPACT_ATOMS: atom_id res chain seq x y z
N MET A 1 -9.69 -28.09 4.25
CA MET A 1 -8.44 -27.32 4.05
C MET A 1 -8.61 -26.55 2.77
N ASP A 2 -9.17 -25.37 2.97
CA ASP A 2 -10.22 -24.80 2.14
C ASP A 2 -9.65 -23.71 1.24
N VAL A 3 -10.37 -23.39 0.16
CA VAL A 3 -10.03 -22.46 -0.94
C VAL A 3 -9.36 -21.14 -0.52
N ILE A 4 -9.48 -20.74 0.74
CA ILE A 4 -8.87 -19.56 1.36
C ILE A 4 -7.33 -19.57 1.28
N VAL A 5 -6.66 -20.68 1.59
CA VAL A 5 -5.18 -20.73 1.62
C VAL A 5 -4.54 -20.44 0.25
N PRO A 6 -4.96 -21.08 -0.87
CA PRO A 6 -4.39 -20.76 -2.18
C PRO A 6 -4.70 -19.34 -2.66
N VAL A 7 -5.85 -18.77 -2.28
CA VAL A 7 -6.20 -17.37 -2.61
C VAL A 7 -5.27 -16.39 -1.90
N GLU A 8 -5.04 -16.58 -0.59
CA GLU A 8 -4.15 -15.74 0.21
C GLU A 8 -2.70 -15.81 -0.28
N LEU A 9 -2.23 -16.99 -0.69
CA LEU A 9 -0.91 -17.14 -1.31
C LEU A 9 -0.81 -16.38 -2.65
N GLY A 10 -1.88 -16.39 -3.44
CA GLY A 10 -1.99 -15.59 -4.66
C GLY A 10 -1.86 -14.09 -4.36
N ILE A 11 -2.59 -13.61 -3.35
CA ILE A 11 -2.50 -12.21 -2.90
C ILE A 11 -1.07 -11.88 -2.44
N LEU A 12 -0.45 -12.72 -1.61
CA LEU A 12 0.92 -12.51 -1.14
C LEU A 12 1.91 -12.39 -2.31
N SER A 13 1.82 -13.29 -3.29
CA SER A 13 2.70 -13.26 -4.47
C SER A 13 2.51 -11.97 -5.28
N GLY A 14 1.27 -11.53 -5.49
CA GLY A 14 0.96 -10.29 -6.20
C GLY A 14 1.47 -9.05 -5.46
N VAL A 15 1.32 -9.02 -4.14
CA VAL A 15 1.81 -7.95 -3.27
C VAL A 15 3.33 -7.85 -3.32
N LEU A 16 4.04 -8.99 -3.28
CA LEU A 16 5.50 -9.01 -3.38
C LEU A 16 5.99 -8.50 -4.74
N VAL A 17 5.35 -8.92 -5.83
CA VAL A 17 5.66 -8.42 -7.18
C VAL A 17 5.39 -6.91 -7.27
N ALA A 18 4.23 -6.46 -6.80
CA ALA A 18 3.86 -5.05 -6.79
C ALA A 18 4.85 -4.21 -5.98
N LEU A 19 5.28 -4.69 -4.81
CA LEU A 19 6.28 -4.04 -3.97
C LEU A 19 7.60 -3.83 -4.71
N ILE A 20 8.09 -4.86 -5.42
CA ILE A 20 9.33 -4.77 -6.22
C ILE A 20 9.18 -3.71 -7.31
N LEU A 21 8.03 -3.68 -8.00
CA LEU A 21 7.77 -2.69 -9.06
C LEU A 21 7.69 -1.26 -8.50
N PHE A 22 7.03 -1.06 -7.36
CA PHE A 22 6.92 0.25 -6.73
C PHE A 22 8.25 0.74 -6.19
N LEU A 23 9.05 -0.12 -5.56
CA LEU A 23 10.42 0.20 -5.15
C LEU A 23 11.26 0.63 -6.35
N ARG A 24 11.21 -0.14 -7.45
CA ARG A 24 11.93 0.20 -8.68
C ARG A 24 11.47 1.54 -9.27
N MET A 25 10.16 1.80 -9.28
CA MET A 25 9.62 3.09 -9.72
C MET A 25 10.08 4.25 -8.84
N ALA A 26 10.06 4.07 -7.51
CA ALA A 26 10.53 5.09 -6.57
C ALA A 26 12.01 5.42 -6.80
N LEU A 27 12.86 4.39 -6.99
CA LEU A 27 14.28 4.59 -7.31
C LEU A 27 14.49 5.28 -8.67
N SER A 28 13.65 4.96 -9.67
CA SER A 28 13.77 5.52 -11.02
C SER A 28 13.21 6.93 -11.18
N ALA A 29 12.43 7.43 -10.22
CA ALA A 29 11.70 8.70 -10.38
C ALA A 29 12.60 9.95 -10.36
N GLY A 30 13.90 9.81 -10.04
CA GLY A 30 14.92 10.87 -10.13
C GLY A 30 14.78 12.02 -9.12
N THR A 31 13.57 12.27 -8.60
CA THR A 31 13.29 13.27 -7.57
C THR A 31 12.15 12.86 -6.65
N VAL A 32 12.39 13.03 -5.34
CA VAL A 32 11.43 12.84 -4.24
C VAL A 32 10.21 13.76 -4.32
N LYS A 33 10.31 14.86 -5.08
CA LYS A 33 9.20 15.81 -5.28
C LYS A 33 8.25 15.40 -6.40
N SER A 34 8.59 14.38 -7.20
CA SER A 34 7.70 13.94 -8.29
C SER A 34 6.49 13.21 -7.73
N PHE A 35 5.35 13.39 -8.39
CA PHE A 35 4.14 12.65 -8.07
C PHE A 35 4.35 11.13 -8.18
N GLN A 36 5.12 10.69 -9.17
CA GLN A 36 5.48 9.29 -9.36
C GLN A 36 6.25 8.71 -8.17
N PHE A 37 7.23 9.45 -7.63
CA PHE A 37 7.95 9.04 -6.43
C PHE A 37 7.03 8.94 -5.22
N GLN A 38 6.22 9.98 -4.98
CA GLN A 38 5.33 10.06 -3.81
C GLN A 38 4.31 8.92 -3.82
N LEU A 39 3.74 8.62 -5.00
CA LEU A 39 2.82 7.51 -5.19
C LEU A 39 3.51 6.15 -5.03
N ALA A 40 4.67 5.96 -5.66
CA ALA A 40 5.42 4.71 -5.57
C ALA A 40 5.89 4.42 -4.13
N ALA A 41 6.34 5.45 -3.40
CA ALA A 41 6.71 5.34 -2.00
C ALA A 41 5.52 4.96 -1.13
N PHE A 42 4.36 5.62 -1.33
CA PHE A 42 3.14 5.28 -0.61
C PHE A 42 2.69 3.84 -0.87
N LEU A 43 2.65 3.43 -2.14
CA LEU A 43 2.26 2.07 -2.53
C LEU A 43 3.24 1.01 -2.01
N SER A 44 4.52 1.36 -1.88
CA SER A 44 5.50 0.48 -1.23
C SER A 44 5.21 0.29 0.25
N VAL A 45 4.90 1.38 0.98
CA VAL A 45 4.51 1.30 2.40
C VAL A 45 3.22 0.49 2.57
N TRP A 46 2.24 0.71 1.70
CA TRP A 46 1.00 -0.08 1.69
C TRP A 46 1.27 -1.57 1.47
N ALA A 47 2.04 -1.93 0.45
CA ALA A 47 2.37 -3.32 0.15
C ALA A 47 3.14 -4.00 1.31
N ILE A 48 4.01 -3.27 2.01
CA ILE A 48 4.68 -3.78 3.21
C ILE A 48 3.67 -4.07 4.34
N SER A 49 2.65 -3.23 4.52
CA SER A 49 1.60 -3.43 5.53
C SER A 49 0.67 -4.60 5.21
N GLU A 50 0.55 -4.94 3.93
CA GLU A 50 -0.29 -6.02 3.42
C GLU A 50 0.27 -7.41 3.76
N ILE A 51 1.60 -7.57 3.71
CA ILE A 51 2.33 -8.81 4.00
C ILE A 51 1.97 -9.43 5.36
N PRO A 52 2.11 -8.72 6.50
CA PRO A 52 1.77 -9.27 7.82
C PRO A 52 0.28 -9.59 7.95
N ARG A 53 -0.62 -8.85 7.30
CA ARG A 53 -2.05 -9.17 7.32
C ARG A 53 -2.34 -10.49 6.59
N VAL A 54 -1.73 -10.72 5.43
CA VAL A 54 -1.88 -11.99 4.71
C VAL A 54 -1.28 -13.14 5.53
N LEU A 55 -0.12 -12.94 6.16
CA LEU A 55 0.51 -13.92 7.06
C LEU A 55 -0.36 -14.28 8.27
N ASP A 56 -1.12 -13.32 8.81
CA ASP A 56 -2.11 -13.54 9.88
C ASP A 56 -3.32 -14.35 9.36
N SER A 57 -3.81 -14.03 8.15
CA SER A 57 -4.93 -14.74 7.50
C SER A 57 -4.64 -16.23 7.27
N ILE A 58 -3.40 -16.57 6.88
CA ILE A 58 -2.97 -17.97 6.70
C ILE A 58 -2.52 -18.64 8.02
N GLY A 59 -2.59 -17.94 9.16
CA GLY A 59 -2.24 -18.46 10.47
C GLY A 59 -0.74 -18.62 10.74
N VAL A 60 0.12 -17.98 9.94
CA VAL A 60 1.59 -18.01 10.13
C VAL A 60 2.02 -17.11 11.29
N ILE A 61 1.33 -16.00 11.51
CA ILE A 61 1.52 -15.10 12.65
C ILE A 61 0.18 -14.80 13.32
N ASN A 62 0.20 -14.30 14.56
CA ASN A 62 -1.01 -13.89 15.28
C ASN A 62 -0.90 -12.40 15.64
N LEU A 63 -1.68 -11.58 14.94
CA LEU A 63 -1.78 -10.14 15.14
C LEU A 63 -3.04 -9.74 15.93
N GLY A 64 -3.78 -10.71 16.49
CA GLY A 64 -5.10 -10.47 17.07
C GLY A 64 -5.14 -9.37 18.14
N SER A 65 -4.10 -9.25 18.96
CA SER A 65 -4.00 -8.21 20.01
C SER A 65 -3.78 -6.79 19.47
N ILE A 66 -3.19 -6.66 18.27
CA ILE A 66 -2.88 -5.38 17.63
C ILE A 66 -3.72 -5.11 16.38
N SER A 67 -4.56 -6.06 15.96
CA SER A 67 -5.36 -6.00 14.73
C SER A 67 -6.27 -4.76 14.69
N LEU A 68 -6.92 -4.42 15.81
CA LEU A 68 -7.77 -3.22 15.90
C LEU A 68 -6.95 -1.94 15.68
N TYR A 69 -5.82 -1.80 16.38
CA TYR A 69 -4.95 -0.64 16.23
C TYR A 69 -4.35 -0.55 14.83
N GLY A 70 -3.94 -1.69 14.26
CA GLY A 70 -3.46 -1.80 12.88
C GLY A 70 -4.51 -1.35 11.87
N MET A 71 -5.77 -1.78 12.04
CA MET A 71 -6.87 -1.37 11.18
C MET A 71 -7.20 0.13 11.30
N MET A 72 -7.15 0.68 12.51
CA MET A 72 -7.33 2.12 12.72
C MET A 72 -6.23 2.94 12.03
N ILE A 73 -4.96 2.56 12.22
CA ILE A 73 -3.82 3.23 11.58
C ILE A 73 -3.91 3.11 10.06
N HIS A 74 -4.24 1.91 9.55
CA HIS A 74 -4.45 1.67 8.13
C HIS A 74 -5.54 2.60 7.56
N THR A 75 -6.71 2.64 8.20
CA THR A 75 -7.84 3.46 7.76
C THR A 75 -7.48 4.95 7.75
N VAL A 76 -6.85 5.45 8.82
CA VAL A 76 -6.41 6.86 8.90
C VAL A 76 -5.40 7.17 7.79
N SER A 77 -4.46 6.27 7.54
CA SER A 77 -3.47 6.44 6.47
C SER A 77 -4.10 6.48 5.07
N MET A 78 -5.15 5.68 4.84
CA MET A 78 -5.91 5.69 3.57
C MET A 78 -6.68 6.99 3.36
N VAL A 79 -7.29 7.53 4.43
CA VAL A 79 -7.98 8.83 4.36
C VAL A 79 -6.99 9.95 4.05
N LEU A 80 -5.87 10.00 4.76
CA LEU A 80 -4.83 11.01 4.49
C LEU A 80 -4.27 10.89 3.07
N PHE A 81 -4.09 9.67 2.58
CA PHE A 81 -3.66 9.43 1.22
C PHE A 81 -4.69 9.89 0.18
N ALA A 82 -5.97 9.58 0.37
CA ALA A 82 -7.04 10.03 -0.51
C ALA A 82 -7.10 11.57 -0.58
N VAL A 83 -6.95 12.24 0.57
CA VAL A 83 -6.87 13.71 0.64
C VAL A 83 -5.64 14.22 -0.11
N PHE A 84 -4.48 13.60 0.10
CA PHE A 84 -3.22 13.97 -0.57
C PHE A 84 -3.32 13.86 -2.10
N ILE A 85 -3.84 12.74 -2.60
CA ILE A 85 -4.07 12.52 -4.04
C ILE A 85 -5.04 13.57 -4.58
N THR A 86 -6.18 13.77 -3.90
CA THR A 86 -7.21 14.74 -4.31
C THR A 86 -6.65 16.16 -4.37
N TYR A 87 -5.93 16.60 -3.34
CA TYR A 87 -5.31 17.92 -3.29
C TYR A 87 -4.33 18.13 -4.45
N ARG A 88 -3.48 17.14 -4.71
CA ARG A 88 -2.44 17.25 -5.72
C ARG A 88 -2.98 17.17 -7.14
N PHE A 89 -4.01 16.36 -7.39
CA PHE A 89 -4.74 16.33 -8.67
C PHE A 89 -5.56 17.60 -8.91
N SER A 90 -6.26 18.13 -7.91
CA SER A 90 -7.03 19.39 -8.05
C SER A 90 -6.14 20.56 -8.46
N ARG A 91 -4.91 20.64 -7.93
CA ARG A 91 -3.91 21.63 -8.36
C ARG A 91 -3.42 21.40 -9.79
N PHE A 92 -3.42 20.17 -10.32
CA PHE A 92 -3.13 19.91 -11.73
C PHE A 92 -4.28 20.32 -12.65
N VAL A 93 -5.53 20.12 -12.23
CA VAL A 93 -6.71 20.50 -13.00
C VAL A 93 -6.89 22.03 -13.03
N MET A 94 -6.65 22.73 -11.93
CA MET A 94 -6.82 24.19 -11.85
C MET A 94 -5.73 25.03 -12.54
N VAL A 95 -4.52 24.48 -12.76
CA VAL A 95 -3.40 25.22 -13.40
C VAL A 95 -3.47 25.17 -14.94
N LYS A 96 -4.42 24.44 -15.51
CA LYS A 96 -4.66 24.38 -16.96
C LYS A 96 -5.59 25.50 -17.49
N LYS A 97 -5.63 26.66 -16.84
CA LYS A 97 -6.32 27.86 -17.34
C LYS A 97 -5.32 28.93 -17.75
#